data_AF-A0A8D2HH04-F1
#
_entry.id   AF-A0A8D2HH04-F1
#
_cell.length_a   1.000
_cell.length_b   1.000
_cell.length_c   1.000
_cell.angle_alpha   90.00
_cell.angle_beta   90.00
_cell.angle_gamma   90.00
#
_symmetry.space_group_name_H-M   'P 1'
#
loop_
_entity.id
_entity.type
_entity.pdbx_description
1 polymer ?
#
loop_
_entity_poly.entity_id
_entity_poly.type
_entity_poly.pdbx_seq_one_letter_code
_entity_poly.pdbx_strand_id
1 'polypeptide(L)'
;MSSDLRFLNNVSFLELSDYQDQQFSVDNVEYEKLLKENSTLYVGNLSFHTEPIYELFNGYNDIKNVFMGLGLYPSGTAYGFCFVQYHNRADVENAMQFLNGTCLNDHIIGTDWDLSYLEGRQCSKGQSGGQVIDDFLEDFDVGGGRFRKKVQAHNRRGIH
;
A
#
# COMPACT_ATOMS: atom_id res chain seq x y z
N MET A 1 -25.37 -36.14 3.05
CA MET A 1 -25.02 -34.96 3.88
C MET A 1 -23.86 -34.26 3.18
N SER A 2 -24.19 -33.30 2.31
CA SER A 2 -23.19 -32.45 1.66
C SER A 2 -23.13 -31.17 2.48
N SER A 3 -22.18 -31.10 3.40
CA SER A 3 -21.87 -29.87 4.13
C SER A 3 -21.16 -28.92 3.16
N ASP A 4 -21.95 -28.12 2.46
CA ASP A 4 -21.46 -27.00 1.67
C ASP A 4 -20.74 -25.99 2.58
N LEU A 5 -19.42 -26.17 2.69
CA LEU A 5 -18.46 -25.30 3.38
C LEU A 5 -18.30 -23.91 2.73
N ARG A 6 -19.11 -23.58 1.72
CA ARG A 6 -19.05 -22.33 0.95
C ARG A 6 -19.28 -21.08 1.81
N PHE A 7 -20.01 -21.20 2.93
CA PHE A 7 -20.22 -20.10 3.88
C PHE A 7 -19.01 -19.78 4.77
N LEU A 8 -18.05 -20.70 4.92
CA LEU A 8 -16.81 -20.46 5.66
C LEU A 8 -15.67 -19.94 4.76
N ASN A 9 -15.83 -20.02 3.44
CA ASN A 9 -14.89 -19.46 2.45
C ASN A 9 -15.23 -18.02 2.07
N ASN A 10 -15.77 -17.22 3.00
CA ASN A 10 -15.95 -15.80 2.75
C ASN A 10 -14.59 -15.08 2.89
N VAL A 11 -13.71 -15.33 1.92
CA VAL A 11 -12.37 -14.75 1.80
C VAL A 11 -12.45 -13.40 1.08
N SER A 12 -13.38 -12.55 1.51
CA SER A 12 -13.51 -11.17 0.98
C SER A 12 -12.21 -10.38 1.10
N PHE A 13 -11.33 -10.77 2.04
CA PHE A 13 -9.99 -10.21 2.22
C PHE A 13 -8.98 -10.62 1.15
N LEU A 14 -9.22 -11.68 0.38
CA LEU A 14 -8.33 -12.14 -0.69
C LEU A 14 -8.82 -11.75 -2.09
N GLU A 15 -9.99 -11.09 -2.20
CA GLU A 15 -10.46 -10.57 -3.48
C GLU A 15 -9.52 -9.45 -3.98
N LEU A 16 -9.39 -9.35 -5.30
CA LEU A 16 -8.63 -8.27 -5.91
C LEU A 16 -9.39 -6.95 -5.73
N SER A 17 -8.68 -5.89 -5.36
CA SER A 17 -9.25 -4.54 -5.33
C SER A 17 -9.40 -3.99 -6.76
N ASP A 18 -10.12 -2.87 -6.88
CA ASP A 18 -10.22 -2.10 -8.13
C ASP A 18 -8.95 -1.28 -8.43
N TYR A 19 -7.92 -1.33 -7.58
CA TYR A 19 -6.68 -0.58 -7.77
C TYR A 19 -5.91 -1.10 -8.99
N GLN A 20 -5.49 -0.18 -9.86
CA GLN A 20 -4.63 -0.47 -11.00
C GLN A 20 -3.42 0.46 -11.03
N ASP A 21 -2.24 -0.15 -11.10
CA ASP A 21 -0.97 0.58 -11.26
C ASP A 21 -0.78 1.01 -12.72
N GLN A 22 -1.02 2.30 -12.98
CA GLN A 22 -0.90 2.91 -14.31
C GLN A 22 0.52 2.91 -14.91
N GLN A 23 1.56 2.66 -14.12
CA GLN A 23 2.95 2.60 -14.62
C GLN A 23 3.33 1.20 -15.12
N PHE A 24 2.53 0.19 -14.78
CA PHE A 24 2.75 -1.18 -15.20
C PHE A 24 2.14 -1.39 -16.59
N SER A 25 3.00 -1.46 -17.61
CA SER A 25 2.58 -1.58 -19.02
C SER A 25 2.46 -3.05 -19.42
N VAL A 26 1.41 -3.70 -18.96
CA VAL A 26 1.10 -5.11 -19.27
C VAL A 26 -0.38 -5.23 -19.60
N ASP A 27 -0.75 -6.24 -20.38
CA ASP A 27 -2.16 -6.49 -20.66
C ASP A 27 -2.91 -6.91 -19.39
N ASN A 28 -4.24 -6.74 -19.39
CA ASN A 28 -5.08 -7.00 -18.23
C ASN A 28 -5.03 -8.47 -17.77
N VAL A 29 -4.79 -9.41 -18.68
CA VAL A 29 -4.77 -10.85 -18.36
C VAL A 29 -3.53 -11.16 -17.53
N GLU A 30 -2.37 -10.68 -17.98
CA GLU A 30 -1.12 -10.84 -17.24
C GLU A 30 -1.13 -10.03 -15.95
N TYR A 31 -1.75 -8.83 -15.94
CA TYR A 31 -1.92 -8.02 -14.73
C TYR A 31 -2.68 -8.77 -13.63
N GLU A 32 -3.86 -9.32 -13.95
CA GLU A 32 -4.64 -10.12 -13.00
C GLU A 32 -3.91 -11.37 -12.54
N LYS A 33 -3.20 -12.03 -13.46
CA LYS A 33 -2.41 -13.22 -13.14
C LYS A 33 -1.31 -12.89 -12.15
N LEU A 34 -0.58 -11.80 -12.37
CA LEU A 34 0.47 -11.34 -11.45
C LEU A 34 -0.09 -11.01 -10.06
N LEU A 35 -1.25 -10.37 -9.96
CA LEU A 35 -1.89 -10.12 -8.65
C LEU A 35 -2.29 -11.41 -7.92
N LYS A 36 -2.69 -12.45 -8.67
CA LYS A 36 -3.11 -13.74 -8.11
C LYS A 36 -1.93 -14.65 -7.74
N GLU A 37 -0.80 -14.53 -8.43
CA GLU A 37 0.33 -15.47 -8.29
C GLU A 37 1.49 -14.91 -7.44
N ASN A 38 1.68 -13.59 -7.39
CA ASN A 38 2.81 -13.01 -6.67
C ASN A 38 2.66 -13.06 -5.15
N SER A 39 3.80 -13.00 -4.46
CA SER A 39 3.89 -13.00 -3.00
C SER A 39 4.20 -11.62 -2.40
N THR A 40 3.72 -10.53 -3.03
CA THR A 40 3.99 -9.16 -2.59
C THR A 40 2.69 -8.47 -2.15
N LEU A 41 2.75 -7.80 -1.01
CA LEU A 41 1.66 -7.06 -0.40
C LEU A 41 2.00 -5.57 -0.40
N TYR A 42 1.11 -4.73 -0.90
CA TYR A 42 1.12 -3.30 -0.61
C TYR A 42 0.51 -3.08 0.77
N VAL A 43 1.17 -2.28 1.61
CA VAL A 43 0.65 -1.86 2.92
C VAL A 43 0.60 -0.35 2.97
N GLY A 44 -0.60 0.21 3.05
CA GLY A 44 -0.87 1.64 3.12
C GLY A 44 -1.33 2.09 4.49
N ASN A 45 -1.43 3.42 4.64
CA ASN A 45 -1.82 4.09 5.88
C ASN A 45 -0.94 3.73 7.10
N LEU A 46 0.37 3.61 6.86
CA LEU A 46 1.34 3.50 7.94
C LEU A 46 1.62 4.90 8.52
N SER A 47 1.83 4.97 9.83
CA SER A 47 2.40 6.16 10.45
C SER A 47 3.83 6.39 9.95
N PHE A 48 4.23 7.64 9.75
CA PHE A 48 5.58 8.02 9.34
C PHE A 48 6.67 7.63 10.36
N HIS A 49 6.27 7.30 11.58
CA HIS A 49 7.16 6.86 12.66
C HIS A 49 7.17 5.34 12.83
N THR A 50 6.51 4.60 11.94
CA THR A 50 6.42 3.14 12.04
C THR A 50 7.75 2.52 11.64
N GLU A 51 8.61 2.27 12.63
CA GLU A 51 9.81 1.45 12.52
C GLU A 51 9.97 0.60 13.79
N PRO A 52 10.45 -0.66 13.70
CA PRO A 52 10.90 -1.36 12.50
C PRO A 52 9.80 -2.20 11.81
N ILE A 53 9.57 -1.95 10.51
CA ILE A 53 8.56 -2.64 9.68
C ILE A 53 8.86 -4.12 9.47
N TYR A 54 10.14 -4.47 9.29
CA TYR A 54 10.54 -5.86 9.04
C TYR A 54 10.13 -6.77 10.21
N GLU A 55 10.47 -6.39 11.44
CA GLU A 55 10.17 -7.20 12.63
C GLU A 55 8.67 -7.35 12.86
N LEU A 56 7.90 -6.28 12.61
CA LEU A 56 6.44 -6.30 12.75
C LEU A 56 5.79 -7.31 11.80
N PHE A 57 6.16 -7.28 10.53
CA PHE A 57 5.55 -8.17 9.54
C PHE A 57 6.14 -9.59 9.56
N ASN A 58 7.39 -9.76 10.02
CA ASN A 58 8.03 -11.07 10.12
C ASN A 58 7.40 -11.95 11.21
N GLY A 59 6.64 -11.35 12.13
CA GLY A 59 5.84 -12.08 13.12
C GLY A 59 4.66 -12.85 12.52
N TYR A 60 4.21 -12.52 11.30
CA TYR A 60 3.11 -13.21 10.63
C TYR A 60 3.63 -14.39 9.81
N ASN A 61 4.63 -14.14 8.96
CA ASN A 61 5.36 -15.15 8.18
C ASN A 61 6.75 -14.63 7.81
N ASP A 62 7.65 -15.53 7.36
CA ASP A 62 9.02 -15.18 7.00
C ASP A 62 9.09 -14.25 5.78
N ILE A 63 9.73 -13.10 5.94
CA ILE A 63 9.80 -12.06 4.91
C ILE A 63 11.06 -12.22 4.08
N LYS A 64 10.86 -12.26 2.76
CA LYS A 64 11.94 -12.21 1.77
C LYS A 64 12.54 -10.81 1.62
N ASN A 65 11.70 -9.77 1.54
CA ASN A 65 12.16 -8.39 1.44
C ASN A 65 11.09 -7.36 1.87
N VAL A 66 11.53 -6.16 2.26
CA VAL A 66 10.67 -5.00 2.53
C VAL A 66 11.18 -3.80 1.75
N PHE A 67 10.29 -3.16 1.00
CA PHE A 67 10.58 -1.92 0.28
C PHE A 67 9.76 -0.78 0.87
N MET A 68 10.43 0.18 1.50
CA MET A 68 9.76 1.33 2.10
C MET A 68 9.30 2.32 1.04
N GLY A 69 8.08 2.84 1.21
CA GLY A 69 7.57 3.94 0.40
C GLY A 69 8.33 5.22 0.70
N LEU A 70 9.03 5.71 -0.32
CA LEU A 70 9.75 6.98 -0.32
C LEU A 70 8.88 8.07 -0.94
N GLY A 71 9.05 9.29 -0.48
CA GLY A 71 8.40 10.44 -1.09
C GLY A 71 9.35 11.15 -2.04
N LEU A 72 8.79 12.09 -2.78
CA LEU A 72 9.50 12.80 -3.84
C LEU A 72 10.57 13.77 -3.31
N TYR A 73 10.66 14.00 -2.00
CA TYR A 73 11.66 14.88 -1.40
C TYR A 73 12.79 14.09 -0.72
N PRO A 74 14.06 14.55 -0.83
CA PRO A 74 15.24 13.82 -0.40
C PRO A 74 15.43 13.73 1.13
N SER A 75 14.40 14.00 1.93
CA SER A 75 14.52 13.95 3.40
C SER A 75 14.62 12.53 3.96
N GLY A 76 14.48 11.48 3.14
CA GLY A 76 14.56 10.09 3.59
C GLY A 76 13.43 9.68 4.54
N THR A 77 12.39 10.50 4.66
CA THR A 77 11.23 10.24 5.52
C THR A 77 10.37 9.16 4.88
N ALA A 78 9.87 8.18 5.64
CA ALA A 78 8.92 7.19 5.14
C ALA A 78 7.55 7.83 4.89
N TYR A 79 6.91 7.54 3.77
CA TYR A 79 5.67 8.21 3.34
C TYR A 79 4.39 7.40 3.61
N GLY A 80 4.43 6.55 4.65
CA GLY A 80 3.23 5.91 5.17
C GLY A 80 2.69 4.77 4.32
N PHE A 81 3.56 4.12 3.53
CA PHE A 81 3.30 2.84 2.91
C PHE A 81 4.60 2.05 2.72
N CYS A 82 4.48 0.74 2.47
CA CYS A 82 5.59 -0.12 2.07
C CYS A 82 5.10 -1.27 1.20
N PHE A 83 6.02 -2.01 0.60
CA PHE A 83 5.79 -3.30 -0.02
C PHE A 83 6.47 -4.39 0.79
N VAL A 84 5.73 -5.44 1.13
CA VAL A 84 6.25 -6.60 1.86
C VAL A 84 6.23 -7.80 0.94
N GLN A 85 7.40 -8.37 0.66
CA GLN A 85 7.55 -9.55 -0.17
C GLN A 85 7.80 -10.77 0.70
N TYR A 86 6.92 -11.76 0.62
CA TYR A 86 7.05 -13.06 1.27
C TYR A 86 7.68 -14.09 0.33
N HIS A 87 8.13 -15.22 0.89
CA HIS A 87 8.74 -16.29 0.13
C HIS A 87 7.76 -17.04 -0.77
N ASN A 88 6.51 -17.19 -0.33
CA ASN A 88 5.48 -17.91 -1.08
C ASN A 88 4.11 -17.23 -0.98
N ARG A 89 3.17 -17.67 -1.82
CA ARG A 89 1.83 -17.09 -1.91
C ARG A 89 0.98 -17.33 -0.65
N ALA A 90 1.08 -18.50 -0.03
CA ALA A 90 0.31 -18.84 1.16
C ALA A 90 0.67 -17.95 2.36
N ASP A 91 1.95 -17.59 2.49
CA ASP A 91 2.44 -16.69 3.53
C ASP A 91 1.83 -15.29 3.42
N VAL A 92 1.73 -14.76 2.20
CA VAL A 92 1.13 -13.43 1.98
C VAL A 92 -0.40 -13.46 2.15
N GLU A 93 -1.07 -14.55 1.78
CA GLU A 93 -2.51 -14.74 2.01
C GLU A 93 -2.84 -14.75 3.51
N ASN A 94 -2.05 -15.48 4.29
CA ASN A 94 -2.15 -15.47 5.75
C ASN A 94 -1.88 -14.07 6.31
N ALA A 95 -0.82 -13.40 5.85
CA ALA A 95 -0.51 -12.04 6.30
C ALA A 95 -1.64 -11.06 5.98
N MET A 96 -2.22 -11.11 4.78
CA MET A 96 -3.33 -10.25 4.38
C MET A 96 -4.56 -10.43 5.26
N GLN A 97 -4.87 -11.68 5.64
CA GLN A 97 -5.99 -11.97 6.53
C GLN A 97 -5.83 -11.34 7.91
N PHE A 98 -4.61 -11.29 8.44
CA PHE A 98 -4.36 -10.79 9.79
C PHE A 98 -3.99 -9.31 9.85
N LEU A 99 -3.43 -8.75 8.78
CA LEU A 99 -2.95 -7.37 8.75
C LEU A 99 -4.03 -6.38 8.34
N ASN A 100 -4.85 -6.74 7.35
CA ASN A 100 -5.78 -5.79 6.77
C ASN A 100 -6.78 -5.28 7.81
N GLY A 101 -6.85 -3.95 7.99
CA GLY A 101 -7.75 -3.31 8.95
C GLY A 101 -7.28 -3.36 10.40
N THR A 102 -6.06 -3.83 10.68
CA THR A 102 -5.49 -3.76 12.05
C THR A 102 -4.99 -2.37 12.40
N CYS A 103 -4.94 -2.07 13.70
CA CYS A 103 -4.40 -0.82 14.20
C CYS A 103 -2.90 -0.96 14.49
N LEU A 104 -2.08 -0.13 13.85
CA LEU A 104 -0.64 -0.03 14.05
C LEU A 104 -0.26 1.43 14.29
N ASN A 105 0.32 1.73 15.46
CA ASN A 105 0.67 3.09 15.87
C ASN A 105 -0.50 4.09 15.72
N ASP A 106 -1.69 3.69 16.18
CA ASP A 106 -2.96 4.43 16.08
C ASP A 106 -3.52 4.60 14.65
N HIS A 107 -2.96 3.89 13.67
CA HIS A 107 -3.42 3.92 12.28
C HIS A 107 -4.06 2.59 11.89
N ILE A 108 -5.24 2.65 11.27
CA ILE A 108 -5.83 1.47 10.63
C ILE A 108 -5.12 1.23 9.30
N ILE A 109 -4.33 0.17 9.21
CA ILE A 109 -3.57 -0.15 8.01
C ILE A 109 -4.47 -0.82 6.97
N GLY A 110 -4.24 -0.50 5.70
CA GLY A 110 -4.90 -1.15 4.57
C GLY A 110 -3.89 -1.96 3.77
N THR A 111 -4.26 -3.18 3.38
CA THR A 111 -3.38 -4.04 2.58
C THR A 111 -4.01 -4.39 1.25
N ASP A 112 -3.20 -4.53 0.21
CA ASP A 112 -3.66 -4.93 -1.12
C ASP A 112 -2.63 -5.83 -1.82
N TRP A 113 -3.09 -6.58 -2.82
CA TRP A 113 -2.24 -7.38 -3.68
C TRP A 113 -1.35 -6.50 -4.54
N ASP A 114 -0.10 -6.92 -4.72
CA ASP A 114 0.85 -6.19 -5.54
C ASP A 114 1.52 -7.06 -6.60
N LEU A 115 1.80 -6.45 -7.76
CA LEU A 115 2.38 -7.09 -8.95
C LEU A 115 3.86 -7.50 -8.78
N SER A 116 4.43 -7.32 -7.60
CA SER A 116 5.85 -7.34 -7.27
C SER A 116 6.53 -5.97 -7.38
N TYR A 117 7.59 -5.82 -6.60
CA TYR A 117 8.36 -4.59 -6.55
C TYR A 117 9.12 -4.37 -7.87
N LEU A 118 8.92 -3.20 -8.47
CA LEU A 118 9.77 -2.65 -9.52
C LEU A 118 10.43 -1.37 -9.00
N GLU A 119 11.67 -1.15 -9.45
CA GLU A 119 12.39 0.08 -9.15
C GLU A 119 11.59 1.30 -9.59
N GLY A 120 11.51 2.30 -8.70
CA GLY A 120 10.70 3.51 -8.91
C GLY A 120 9.28 3.45 -8.32
N ARG A 121 8.72 2.26 -8.03
CA ARG A 121 7.39 2.13 -7.37
C ARG A 121 7.41 2.54 -5.90
N GLN A 122 8.59 2.64 -5.31
CA GLN A 122 8.79 3.23 -3.98
C GLN A 122 8.38 4.71 -3.92
N CYS A 123 8.37 5.43 -5.05
CA CYS A 123 8.09 6.86 -5.06
C CYS A 123 6.58 7.12 -5.00
N SER A 124 6.19 7.97 -4.04
CA SER A 124 4.80 8.41 -3.89
C SER A 124 4.32 9.20 -5.12
N LYS A 125 3.06 9.00 -5.54
CA LYS A 125 2.50 9.49 -6.83
C LYS A 125 1.65 10.77 -6.71
N GLY A 126 1.46 11.33 -5.52
CA GLY A 126 0.68 12.54 -5.30
C GLY A 126 1.37 13.79 -5.85
N GLN A 127 0.57 14.75 -6.31
CA GLN A 127 1.04 16.02 -6.87
C GLN A 127 1.82 16.84 -5.84
N SER A 128 1.49 16.67 -4.55
CA SER A 128 2.16 17.32 -3.42
C SER A 128 3.48 16.66 -3.01
N GLY A 129 3.84 15.52 -3.60
CA GLY A 129 5.01 14.71 -3.24
C GLY A 129 4.74 13.56 -2.27
N GLY A 130 3.50 13.43 -1.77
CA GLY A 130 3.00 12.34 -0.91
C GLY A 130 2.15 11.32 -1.67
N GLN A 131 1.32 10.53 -0.97
CA GLN A 131 0.46 9.55 -1.64
C GLN A 131 -0.70 10.26 -2.36
N VAL A 132 -1.21 9.68 -3.46
CA VAL A 132 -2.33 10.26 -4.22
C VAL A 132 -3.55 10.48 -3.31
N ILE A 133 -3.82 9.54 -2.39
CA ILE A 133 -4.93 9.65 -1.44
C ILE A 133 -4.81 10.89 -0.54
N ASP A 134 -3.60 11.35 -0.23
CA ASP A 134 -3.35 12.54 0.61
C ASP A 134 -3.79 13.83 -0.08
N ASP A 135 -3.82 13.84 -1.42
CA ASP A 135 -4.27 15.01 -2.18
C ASP A 135 -5.81 15.16 -2.15
N PHE A 136 -6.55 14.09 -1.84
CA PHE A 136 -8.02 14.03 -1.83
C PHE A 136 -8.65 14.01 -0.43
N LEU A 137 -7.89 13.74 0.63
CA LEU A 137 -8.37 13.75 2.02
C LEU A 137 -8.66 15.20 2.48
N GLU A 138 -9.92 15.47 2.89
CA GLU A 138 -10.35 16.79 3.36
C GLU A 138 -9.93 17.07 4.82
N ASP A 139 -9.80 16.02 5.63
CA ASP A 139 -9.57 16.12 7.07
C ASP A 139 -8.11 15.92 7.48
N PHE A 140 -7.68 16.69 8.49
CA PHE A 140 -6.35 16.62 9.08
C PHE A 140 -6.26 15.45 10.05
N ASP A 141 -5.40 14.47 9.74
CA ASP A 141 -5.08 13.39 10.67
C ASP A 141 -3.86 13.75 11.54
N VAL A 142 -4.14 14.12 12.79
CA VAL A 142 -3.16 14.52 13.81
C VAL A 142 -2.16 13.38 14.10
N GLY A 143 -2.60 12.12 14.01
CA GLY A 143 -1.77 10.96 14.32
C GLY A 143 -0.83 10.55 13.18
N GLY A 144 -1.09 11.03 11.96
CA GLY A 144 -0.41 10.54 10.76
C GLY A 144 0.57 11.46 10.10
N GLY A 145 0.70 12.71 10.55
CA GLY A 145 1.59 13.70 9.93
C GLY A 145 1.22 14.03 8.48
N ARG A 146 0.06 13.59 7.98
CA ARG A 146 -0.42 13.83 6.61
C ARG A 146 -0.78 15.31 6.46
N PHE A 147 0.22 16.13 6.18
CA PHE A 147 0.03 17.54 5.88
C PHE A 147 -0.35 17.72 4.41
N ARG A 148 -1.50 18.34 4.16
CA ARG A 148 -1.73 19.01 2.88
C ARG A 148 -0.69 20.12 2.73
N LYS A 149 0.34 19.92 1.90
CA LYS A 149 1.01 21.08 1.28
C LYS A 149 -0.05 21.73 0.41
N LYS A 150 -0.59 22.88 0.82
CA LYS A 150 -1.38 23.73 -0.08
C LYS A 150 -0.53 23.90 -1.33
N VAL A 151 -0.97 23.32 -2.44
CA VAL A 151 -0.42 23.62 -3.76
C VAL A 151 -0.54 25.14 -3.86
N GLN A 152 0.60 25.85 -3.79
CA GLN A 152 0.61 27.27 -4.12
C GLN A 152 0.21 27.31 -5.58
N ALA A 153 -1.05 27.62 -5.84
CA ALA A 153 -1.53 28.02 -7.14
C ALA A 153 -0.60 29.16 -7.59
N HIS A 154 0.38 28.83 -8.43
CA HIS A 154 1.20 29.83 -9.07
C HIS A 154 0.24 30.68 -9.89
N ASN A 155 0.05 31.89 -9.37
CA ASN A 155 -0.82 32.92 -9.87
C ASN A 155 -0.34 33.24 -11.29
N ARG A 156 -0.99 32.69 -12.33
CA ARG A 156 -0.86 33.21 -13.69
C ARG A 156 -1.56 34.56 -13.74
N ARG A 157 -0.90 35.59 -13.22
CA ARG A 157 -1.26 36.98 -13.47
C ARG A 157 -0.64 37.41 -14.80
N GLY A 158 -1.52 37.90 -15.68
CA GLY A 158 -1.21 38.99 -16.59
C GLY A 158 -0.63 38.60 -17.95
N ILE A 159 -1.51 38.46 -18.94
CA ILE A 159 -1.24 39.01 -20.27
C ILE A 159 -2.52 39.75 -20.69
N HIS A 160 -2.44 41.07 -20.68
CA HIS A 160 -3.21 41.97 -21.53
C HIS A 160 -2.19 42.79 -22.31
#